data_AF-A0A3M0DVL9-F1
#
_entry.id   AF-A0A3M0DVL9-F1
#
_cell.length_a   1.000
_cell.length_b   1.000
_cell.length_c   1.000
_cell.angle_alpha   90.00
_cell.angle_beta   90.00
_cell.angle_gamma   90.00
#
_symmetry.space_group_name_H-M   'P 1'
#
loop_
_entity.id
_entity.type
_entity.pdbx_description
1 polymer ?
#
loop_
_entity_poly.entity_id
_entity_poly.type
_entity_poly.pdbx_seq_one_letter_code
_entity_poly.pdbx_strand_id
1 'polypeptide(L)'
;MMHVFPRTFTMPMQRGERAATASAAPLTPAGYIKLRREASGMSTKVAAGMLAQNADEVAPALNLIHALETPGNTARRPETLEALRSVFPFDTDVYRQLATDPADSHPRICRGCGCSHWDPCTSDEHGACAWATDTACTACLPDTAPVECSQ
;
A
#
# COMPACT_ATOMS: atom_id res chain seq x y z
N MET A 1 9.70 23.62 35.22
CA MET A 1 10.44 22.95 34.12
C MET A 1 9.47 22.03 33.40
N MET A 2 8.95 22.44 32.24
CA MET A 2 8.13 21.59 31.38
C MET A 2 9.06 20.94 30.36
N HIS A 3 9.25 19.63 30.47
CA HIS A 3 10.00 18.87 29.49
C HIS A 3 9.16 18.71 28.22
N VAL A 4 9.52 19.46 27.19
CA VAL A 4 9.03 19.24 25.83
C VAL A 4 9.72 17.98 25.31
N PHE A 5 9.01 16.85 25.33
CA PHE A 5 9.46 15.65 24.63
C PHE A 5 9.33 15.88 23.12
N PRO A 6 10.39 15.75 22.31
CA PRO A 6 10.24 15.78 20.86
C PRO A 6 9.49 14.50 20.47
N ARG A 7 8.21 14.66 20.11
CA ARG A 7 7.49 13.63 19.36
C ARG A 7 8.12 13.57 17.97
N THR A 8 9.10 12.69 17.79
CA THR A 8 9.47 12.19 16.46
C THR A 8 8.30 11.40 15.93
N PHE A 9 7.32 12.11 15.38
CA PHE A 9 6.32 11.52 14.51
C PHE A 9 7.07 11.21 13.21
N THR A 10 7.53 9.96 13.04
CA THR A 10 8.00 9.50 11.73
C THR A 10 6.81 9.60 10.80
N MET A 11 6.76 10.69 10.01
CA MET A 11 5.76 10.85 8.97
C MET A 11 5.90 9.64 8.04
N PRO A 12 4.81 8.90 7.77
CA PRO A 12 4.87 7.86 6.74
C PRO A 12 5.35 8.55 5.46
N MET A 13 6.40 8.00 4.83
CA MET A 13 6.99 8.61 3.63
C MET A 13 5.88 8.94 2.64
N GLN A 14 5.91 10.14 2.07
CA GLN A 14 4.90 10.57 1.12
C GLN A 14 4.91 9.60 -0.06
N ARG A 15 3.74 9.33 -0.65
CA ARG A 15 3.60 8.35 -1.75
C ARG A 15 4.60 8.63 -2.89
N GLY A 16 4.89 9.90 -3.17
CA GLY A 16 5.86 10.31 -4.18
C GLY A 16 7.31 10.00 -3.83
N GLU A 17 7.73 10.17 -2.57
CA GLU A 17 9.09 9.82 -2.13
C GLU A 17 9.34 8.31 -2.31
N ARG A 18 8.36 7.47 -1.93
CA ARG A 18 8.45 6.02 -2.12
C ARG A 18 8.53 5.63 -3.59
N ALA A 19 7.74 6.30 -4.43
CA ALA A 19 7.75 6.06 -5.88
C ALA A 19 9.10 6.44 -6.50
N ALA A 20 9.71 7.56 -6.07
CA ALA A 20 11.00 8.04 -6.59
C ALA A 20 12.16 7.11 -6.24
N THR A 21 12.16 6.48 -5.05
CA THR A 21 13.23 5.59 -4.59
C THR A 21 12.96 4.11 -4.86
N ALA A 22 11.89 3.78 -5.59
CA ALA A 22 11.46 2.40 -5.76
C ALA A 22 12.41 1.59 -6.64
N SER A 23 12.77 0.40 -6.17
CA SER A 23 13.49 -0.59 -6.97
C SER A 23 12.58 -1.26 -8.02
N ALA A 24 13.18 -1.69 -9.13
CA ALA A 24 12.53 -2.49 -10.16
C ALA A 24 12.26 -3.95 -9.73
N ALA A 25 12.73 -4.38 -8.55
CA ALA A 25 12.50 -5.74 -8.05
C ALA A 25 10.99 -6.08 -7.99
N PRO A 26 10.58 -7.31 -8.35
CA PRO A 26 9.19 -7.74 -8.28
C PRO A 26 8.58 -7.49 -6.89
N LEU A 27 7.34 -7.00 -6.85
CA LEU A 27 6.66 -6.77 -5.59
C LEU A 27 6.24 -8.11 -5.00
N THR A 28 6.52 -8.33 -3.71
CA THR A 28 6.01 -9.52 -3.02
C THR A 28 4.59 -9.26 -2.51
N PRO A 29 3.79 -10.30 -2.24
CA PRO A 29 2.46 -10.14 -1.63
C PRO A 29 2.52 -9.35 -0.30
N ALA A 30 3.53 -9.65 0.51
CA ALA A 30 3.79 -8.95 1.76
C ALA A 30 4.11 -7.46 1.54
N GLY A 31 4.96 -7.17 0.55
CA GLY A 31 5.26 -5.80 0.15
C GLY A 31 4.03 -5.05 -0.37
N TYR A 32 3.14 -5.74 -1.08
CA TYR A 32 1.90 -5.17 -1.59
C TYR A 32 0.92 -4.79 -0.48
N ILE A 33 0.65 -5.69 0.47
CA ILE A 33 -0.23 -5.40 1.62
C ILE A 33 0.31 -4.22 2.42
N LYS A 34 1.61 -4.25 2.75
CA LYS A 34 2.27 -3.17 3.47
C LYS A 34 2.13 -1.84 2.74
N LEU A 35 2.41 -1.84 1.43
CA LEU A 35 2.34 -0.65 0.59
C LEU A 35 0.93 -0.05 0.59
N ARG A 36 -0.11 -0.87 0.41
CA ARG A 36 -1.52 -0.42 0.37
C ARG A 36 -1.99 0.11 1.72
N ARG A 37 -1.62 -0.55 2.82
CA ARG A 37 -1.92 -0.06 4.18
C ARG A 37 -1.27 1.30 4.43
N GLU A 38 0.02 1.43 4.14
CA GLU A 38 0.75 2.68 4.36
C GLU A 38 0.31 3.79 3.40
N ALA A 39 -0.07 3.46 2.17
CA ALA A 39 -0.65 4.43 1.23
C ALA A 39 -2.00 4.95 1.73
N SER A 40 -2.75 4.14 2.46
CA SER A 40 -4.01 4.52 3.12
C SER A 40 -3.78 5.28 4.44
N GLY A 41 -2.53 5.60 4.79
CA GLY A 41 -2.20 6.32 6.02
C GLY A 41 -2.37 5.51 7.30
N MET A 42 -2.57 4.19 7.19
CA MET A 42 -2.82 3.34 8.36
C MET A 42 -1.53 2.77 8.92
N SER A 43 -1.36 2.85 10.24
CA SER A 43 -0.36 2.02 10.94
C SER A 43 -0.87 0.59 11.12
N THR A 44 0.02 -0.36 11.39
CA THR A 44 -0.38 -1.76 11.70
C THR A 44 -1.33 -1.82 12.90
N LYS A 45 -1.09 -0.99 13.93
CA LYS A 45 -1.96 -0.91 15.12
C LYS A 45 -3.36 -0.39 14.80
N VAL A 46 -3.46 0.63 13.95
CA VAL A 46 -4.75 1.18 13.52
C VAL A 46 -5.52 0.15 12.70
N ALA A 47 -4.85 -0.49 11.73
CA ALA A 47 -5.48 -1.54 10.92
C ALA A 47 -5.92 -2.74 11.77
N ALA A 48 -5.11 -3.16 12.76
CA ALA A 48 -5.47 -4.23 13.69
C ALA A 48 -6.70 -3.88 14.54
N GLY A 49 -6.76 -2.65 15.04
CA GLY A 49 -7.91 -2.17 15.81
C GLY A 49 -9.21 -2.09 14.99
N MET A 50 -9.11 -1.81 13.69
CA MET A 50 -10.28 -1.83 12.78
C MET A 50 -10.70 -3.24 12.37
N LEU A 51 -9.76 -4.19 12.35
CA LEU A 51 -10.03 -5.58 11.98
C LEU A 51 -10.69 -6.36 13.13
N ALA A 52 -10.28 -6.08 14.36
CA ALA A 52 -10.76 -6.75 15.57
C ALA A 52 -12.24 -6.41 15.86
N GLN A 53 -13.03 -7.41 16.27
CA GLN A 53 -14.44 -7.20 16.62
C GLN A 53 -14.62 -6.75 18.08
N ASN A 54 -13.62 -7.00 18.92
CA ASN A 54 -13.58 -6.65 20.33
C ASN A 54 -12.12 -6.43 20.81
N ALA A 55 -11.94 -5.98 22.05
CA ALA A 55 -10.63 -5.60 22.57
C ALA A 55 -9.64 -6.79 22.68
N ASP A 56 -10.14 -7.99 22.95
CA ASP A 56 -9.31 -9.20 23.11
C ASP A 56 -8.73 -9.69 21.77
N GLU A 57 -9.37 -9.32 20.65
CA GLU A 57 -8.96 -9.69 19.30
C GLU A 57 -7.91 -8.75 18.69
N VAL A 58 -7.62 -7.60 19.30
CA VAL A 58 -6.67 -6.62 18.75
C VAL A 58 -5.25 -7.21 18.64
N ALA A 59 -4.80 -7.96 19.65
CA ALA A 59 -3.48 -8.58 19.62
C ALA A 59 -3.38 -9.68 18.54
N PRO A 60 -4.33 -10.63 18.43
CA PRO A 60 -4.42 -11.54 17.29
C PRO A 60 -4.45 -10.84 15.91
N ALA A 61 -5.25 -9.78 15.76
CA ALA A 61 -5.34 -9.01 14.51
C ALA A 61 -4.00 -8.35 14.14
N LEU A 62 -3.29 -7.81 15.12
CA LEU A 62 -1.97 -7.22 14.92
C LEU A 62 -0.94 -8.28 14.48
N ASN A 63 -0.95 -9.45 15.11
CA ASN A 63 -0.09 -10.57 14.73
C ASN A 63 -0.38 -11.05 13.31
N LEU A 64 -1.65 -11.08 12.91
CA LEU A 64 -2.06 -11.43 11.55
C LEU A 64 -1.49 -10.43 10.52
N ILE A 65 -1.62 -9.13 10.77
CA ILE A 65 -1.06 -8.10 9.87
C ILE A 65 0.46 -8.24 9.78
N HIS A 66 1.15 -8.41 10.91
CA HIS A 66 2.59 -8.63 10.90
C HIS A 66 3.00 -9.88 10.14
N ALA A 67 2.28 -10.99 10.31
CA ALA A 67 2.54 -12.22 9.59
C ALA A 67 2.40 -12.01 8.08
N LEU A 68 1.34 -11.33 7.63
CA LEU A 68 1.07 -11.09 6.20
C LEU A 68 2.02 -10.06 5.57
N GLU A 69 2.58 -9.14 6.35
CA GLU A 69 3.60 -8.19 5.90
C GLU A 69 5.04 -8.73 6.01
N THR A 70 5.20 -9.98 6.47
CA THR A 70 6.49 -10.67 6.49
C THR A 70 6.71 -11.44 5.19
N PRO A 71 7.82 -11.21 4.46
CA PRO A 71 8.13 -11.95 3.24
C PRO A 71 8.09 -13.47 3.45
N GLY A 72 7.53 -14.19 2.47
CA GLY A 72 7.38 -15.65 2.50
C GLY A 72 6.08 -16.14 3.15
N ASN A 73 5.33 -15.28 3.83
CA ASN A 73 4.00 -15.60 4.32
C ASN A 73 2.91 -15.12 3.35
N THR A 74 1.88 -15.93 3.20
CA THR A 74 0.70 -15.62 2.40
C THR A 74 -0.59 -15.95 3.15
N ALA A 75 -1.65 -15.22 2.86
CA ALA A 75 -2.97 -15.52 3.39
C ALA A 75 -3.44 -16.88 2.84
N ARG A 76 -3.79 -17.79 3.75
CA ARG A 76 -4.25 -19.13 3.38
C ARG A 76 -5.74 -19.20 3.09
N ARG A 77 -6.49 -18.20 3.55
CA ARG A 77 -7.96 -18.19 3.59
C ARG A 77 -8.49 -16.95 2.87
N PRO A 78 -9.41 -17.09 1.90
CA PRO A 78 -10.02 -15.95 1.20
C PRO A 78 -10.67 -14.94 2.16
N GLU A 79 -11.30 -15.41 3.23
CA GLU A 79 -11.99 -14.58 4.22
C GLU A 79 -11.02 -13.63 4.95
N THR A 80 -9.74 -14.01 5.07
CA THR A 80 -8.70 -13.14 5.61
C THR A 80 -8.45 -11.93 4.71
N LEU A 81 -8.48 -12.13 3.38
CA LEU A 81 -8.30 -11.05 2.43
C LEU A 81 -9.53 -10.14 2.38
N GLU A 82 -10.72 -10.71 2.43
CA GLU A 82 -11.98 -9.95 2.50
C GLU A 82 -12.03 -9.07 3.76
N ALA A 83 -11.66 -9.63 4.92
CA ALA A 83 -11.62 -8.89 6.17
C ALA A 83 -10.56 -7.77 6.17
N LEU A 84 -9.42 -7.96 5.50
CA LEU A 84 -8.44 -6.87 5.34
C LEU A 84 -8.95 -5.79 4.38
N ARG A 85 -9.68 -6.18 3.33
CA ARG A 85 -10.17 -5.26 2.29
C ARG A 85 -11.24 -4.32 2.83
N SER A 86 -11.96 -4.73 3.88
CA SER A 86 -12.90 -3.85 4.59
C SER A 86 -12.18 -2.77 5.43
N VAL A 87 -10.90 -2.95 5.75
CA VAL A 87 -10.12 -2.02 6.55
C VAL A 87 -9.36 -1.01 5.68
N PHE A 88 -8.68 -1.48 4.63
CA PHE A 88 -8.00 -0.60 3.67
C PHE A 88 -8.10 -1.13 2.23
N PRO A 89 -8.08 -0.25 1.23
CA PRO A 89 -8.26 -0.64 -0.16
C PRO A 89 -7.04 -1.42 -0.68
N PHE A 90 -7.28 -2.60 -1.23
CA PHE A 90 -6.35 -3.34 -2.09
C PHE A 90 -7.13 -4.29 -3.00
N ASP A 91 -6.48 -4.74 -4.07
CA ASP A 91 -7.02 -5.70 -5.01
C ASP A 91 -6.60 -7.13 -4.62
N THR A 92 -7.58 -7.98 -4.33
CA THR A 92 -7.38 -9.36 -3.91
C THR A 92 -6.83 -10.25 -5.02
N ASP A 93 -7.13 -9.94 -6.28
CA ASP A 93 -6.67 -10.72 -7.42
C ASP A 93 -5.22 -10.36 -7.74
N VAL A 94 -4.86 -9.07 -7.64
CA VAL A 94 -3.44 -8.66 -7.66
C VAL A 94 -2.66 -9.36 -6.53
N TYR A 95 -3.19 -9.36 -5.30
CA TYR A 95 -2.54 -10.05 -4.19
C TYR A 95 -2.31 -11.55 -4.48
N ARG A 96 -3.33 -12.25 -5.00
CA ARG A 96 -3.23 -13.67 -5.36
C ARG A 96 -2.19 -13.90 -6.44
N GLN A 97 -2.22 -13.09 -7.49
CA GLN A 97 -1.26 -13.17 -8.60
C GLN A 97 0.18 -13.00 -8.10
N LEU A 98 0.45 -12.02 -7.22
CA LEU A 98 1.77 -11.86 -6.61
C LEU A 98 2.20 -13.07 -5.76
N ALA A 99 1.23 -13.82 -5.22
CA ALA A 99 1.48 -14.95 -4.31
C ALA A 99 1.67 -16.29 -5.03
N THR A 100 1.04 -16.47 -6.20
CA THR A 100 1.00 -17.75 -6.91
C THR A 100 1.74 -17.73 -8.24
N ASP A 101 1.77 -16.60 -8.92
CA ASP A 101 2.21 -16.53 -10.31
C ASP A 101 3.69 -16.15 -10.38
N PRO A 102 4.40 -16.58 -11.44
CA PRO A 102 5.78 -16.16 -11.67
C PRO A 102 5.87 -14.64 -11.84
N ALA A 103 7.01 -14.07 -11.42
CA ALA A 103 7.23 -12.61 -11.39
C ALA A 103 6.98 -11.90 -12.73
N ASP A 104 7.29 -12.55 -13.85
CA ASP A 104 7.11 -11.98 -15.19
C ASP A 104 5.63 -11.86 -15.60
N SER A 105 4.73 -12.53 -14.88
CA SER A 105 3.28 -12.41 -15.07
C SER A 105 2.65 -11.39 -14.13
N HIS A 106 3.42 -10.79 -13.21
CA HIS A 106 2.87 -9.83 -12.25
C HIS A 106 2.38 -8.56 -12.96
N PRO A 107 1.25 -7.98 -12.52
CA PRO A 107 0.75 -6.77 -13.12
C PRO A 107 1.68 -5.61 -12.76
N ARG A 108 1.64 -4.57 -13.58
CA ARG A 108 2.30 -3.31 -13.24
C ARG A 108 1.62 -2.69 -12.02
N ILE A 109 2.40 -2.42 -10.97
CA ILE A 109 1.92 -1.87 -9.69
C ILE A 109 2.78 -0.66 -9.31
N CYS A 110 2.10 0.46 -9.00
CA CYS A 110 2.77 1.67 -8.54
C CYS A 110 3.40 1.41 -7.17
N ARG A 111 4.70 1.70 -7.03
CA ARG A 111 5.46 1.50 -5.80
C ARG A 111 5.27 2.61 -4.76
N GLY A 112 4.56 3.68 -5.13
CA GLY A 112 4.17 4.76 -4.21
C GLY A 112 2.87 4.48 -3.47
N CYS A 113 1.84 3.99 -4.17
CA CYS A 113 0.51 3.78 -3.60
C CYS A 113 -0.10 2.39 -3.81
N GLY A 114 0.51 1.54 -4.64
CA GLY A 114 0.03 0.19 -4.91
C GLY A 114 -1.16 0.10 -5.88
N CYS A 115 -1.56 1.19 -6.55
CA CYS A 115 -2.53 1.07 -7.65
C CYS A 115 -1.96 0.21 -8.78
N SER A 116 -2.84 -0.51 -9.47
CA SER A 116 -2.48 -1.37 -10.59
C SER A 116 -3.12 -0.84 -11.88
N HIS A 117 -2.88 -1.53 -13.00
CA HIS A 117 -3.60 -1.21 -14.24
C HIS A 117 -5.13 -1.35 -14.10
N TRP A 118 -5.60 -2.21 -13.17
CA TRP A 118 -7.02 -2.54 -12.98
C TRP A 118 -7.67 -1.79 -11.81
N ASP A 119 -6.87 -1.13 -10.97
CA ASP A 119 -7.33 -0.41 -9.77
C ASP A 119 -6.80 1.04 -9.82
N PRO A 120 -7.67 2.04 -10.10
CA PRO A 120 -7.25 3.43 -10.25
C PRO A 120 -6.64 4.00 -8.97
N CYS A 121 -5.70 4.94 -9.12
CA CYS A 121 -5.00 5.56 -7.99
C CYS A 121 -5.82 6.64 -7.28
N THR A 122 -6.84 7.16 -7.95
CA THR A 122 -7.80 8.17 -7.50
C THR A 122 -9.21 7.58 -7.61
N SER A 123 -10.06 7.85 -6.62
CA SER A 123 -11.41 7.28 -6.53
C SER A 123 -12.38 7.78 -7.62
N ASP A 124 -12.00 8.82 -8.36
CA ASP A 124 -12.95 9.61 -9.15
C ASP A 124 -12.93 9.26 -10.65
N GLU A 125 -12.00 8.42 -11.10
CA GLU A 125 -11.87 8.03 -12.51
C GLU A 125 -12.10 6.52 -12.69
N HIS A 126 -13.17 6.17 -13.41
CA HIS A 126 -13.51 4.79 -13.81
C HIS A 126 -12.58 4.28 -14.93
N GLY A 127 -11.25 4.32 -14.72
CA GLY A 127 -10.26 3.98 -15.74
C GLY A 127 -8.97 3.39 -15.18
N ALA A 128 -8.14 2.83 -16.06
CA ALA A 128 -6.82 2.35 -15.69
C ALA A 128 -5.95 3.50 -15.16
N CYS A 129 -5.10 3.20 -14.18
CA CYS A 129 -4.10 4.14 -13.68
C CYS A 129 -3.22 4.69 -14.82
N ALA A 130 -3.03 6.02 -14.85
CA ALA A 130 -2.02 6.67 -15.68
C ALA A 130 -0.63 6.55 -15.06
N TRP A 131 0.39 6.29 -15.89
CA TRP A 131 1.75 5.95 -15.45
C TRP A 131 2.76 7.03 -15.85
N ALA A 132 3.60 7.44 -14.89
CA ALA A 132 4.73 8.34 -15.11
C ALA A 132 6.01 7.57 -15.42
N THR A 133 6.22 6.43 -14.75
CA THR A 133 7.37 5.53 -14.95
C THR A 133 6.93 4.08 -14.80
N ASP A 134 7.77 3.11 -15.16
CA ASP A 134 7.48 1.67 -15.02
C ASP A 134 6.99 1.26 -13.62
N THR A 135 7.44 1.98 -12.59
CA THR A 135 7.13 1.70 -11.18
C THR A 135 6.25 2.76 -10.52
N ALA A 136 5.83 3.83 -11.21
CA ALA A 136 5.11 4.95 -10.59
C ALA A 136 3.93 5.45 -11.43
N CYS A 137 2.80 5.71 -10.76
CA CYS A 137 1.67 6.40 -11.34
C CYS A 137 1.86 7.91 -11.33
N THR A 138 1.15 8.62 -12.21
CA THR A 138 1.16 10.09 -12.29
C THR A 138 0.65 10.77 -11.01
N ALA A 139 -0.19 10.08 -10.22
CA ALA A 139 -0.63 10.60 -8.92
C ALA A 139 0.48 10.58 -7.85
N CYS A 140 1.45 9.68 -7.96
CA CYS A 140 2.59 9.61 -7.03
C CYS A 140 3.80 10.39 -7.55
N LEU A 141 4.05 10.37 -8.85
CA LEU A 141 5.05 11.20 -9.52
C LEU A 141 4.35 12.03 -10.60
N PRO A 142 3.77 13.19 -10.23
CA PRO A 142 3.23 14.09 -11.23
C PRO A 142 4.36 14.55 -12.15
N ASP A 143 4.06 14.67 -13.43
CA ASP A 143 4.99 15.20 -14.40
C ASP A 143 5.30 16.65 -13.99
N THR A 144 6.48 16.88 -13.43
CA THR A 144 6.92 18.21 -13.02
C THR A 144 7.49 18.93 -14.23
N ALA A 145 6.68 19.08 -15.28
CA ALA A 145 6.92 20.16 -16.21
C ALA A 145 6.77 21.46 -15.41
N PRO A 146 7.79 22.33 -15.33
CA PRO A 146 7.61 23.63 -14.70
C PRO A 146 6.49 24.34 -15.44
N VAL A 147 5.40 24.63 -14.74
CA VAL A 147 4.41 25.58 -15.23
C VAL A 147 5.14 26.92 -15.25
N GLU A 148 5.68 27.30 -16.40
CA GLU A 148 6.09 28.68 -16.65
C GLU A 148 4.82 29.53 -16.46
N CYS A 149 4.68 30.12 -15.28
CA CYS A 149 3.74 31.21 -15.05
C CYS A 149 4.20 32.37 -15.95
N SER A 150 3.71 32.39 -17.19
CA SER A 150 3.82 33.57 -18.04
C SER A 150 3.04 34.71 -17.39
N GLN A 151 3.77 35.71 -16.92
CA GLN A 151 3.23 37.04 -16.59
C GLN A 151 3.04 37.86 -17.87
#